data_AF-A0A6B0BGX9-F1
#
_entry.id   AF-A0A6B0BGX9-F1
#
_cell.length_a   1.000
_cell.length_b   1.000
_cell.length_c   1.000
_cell.angle_alpha   90.00
_cell.angle_beta   90.00
_cell.angle_gamma   90.00
#
_symmetry.space_group_name_H-M   'P 1'
#
loop_
_entity.id
_entity.type
_entity.pdbx_description
1 polymer ?
#
loop_
_entity_poly.entity_id
_entity_poly.type
_entity_poly.pdbx_seq_one_letter_code
_entity_poly.pdbx_strand_id
1 'polypeptide(L)'
;MAEQQTIMERLFHTLDEKAKTLNNENGQSFIENLGLAMEQVYTNERGLLEQSTLQDRRKAFQFAYLSLMQEEKIQANHQITPDSIGLILGFLVERFMNNQEELHIVDIASGAGHLSATVKEVLPEIAVMHHLIEVDPVLSRVSVHLA
;
A
#
# COMPACT_ATOMS: atom_id res chain seq x y z
N MET A 1 9.25 -13.42 28.53
CA MET A 1 7.97 -12.73 28.29
C MET A 1 7.86 -12.56 26.79
N ALA A 2 6.84 -13.10 26.14
CA ALA A 2 6.65 -12.85 24.71
C ALA A 2 6.29 -11.38 24.53
N GLU A 3 7.00 -10.66 23.68
CA GLU A 3 6.65 -9.29 23.31
C GLU A 3 5.25 -9.27 22.69
N GLN A 4 4.43 -8.32 23.12
CA GLN A 4 3.09 -8.15 22.59
C GLN A 4 3.19 -7.53 21.20
N GLN A 5 2.68 -8.24 20.18
CA GLN A 5 2.73 -7.76 18.80
C GLN A 5 2.02 -6.41 18.63
N THR A 6 2.65 -5.52 17.88
CA THR A 6 2.10 -4.21 17.48
C THR A 6 0.91 -4.37 16.53
N ILE A 7 0.09 -3.32 16.39
CA ILE A 7 -1.06 -3.34 15.47
C ILE A 7 -0.62 -3.55 14.01
N MET A 8 0.51 -2.95 13.62
CA MET A 8 1.11 -3.10 12.30
C MET A 8 1.54 -4.54 12.04
N GLU A 9 2.23 -5.19 12.99
CA GLU A 9 2.64 -6.60 12.85
C GLU A 9 1.44 -7.53 12.76
N ARG A 10 0.39 -7.29 13.55
CA ARG A 10 -0.86 -8.05 13.47
C ARG A 10 -1.52 -7.91 12.10
N LEU A 11 -1.59 -6.69 11.56
CA LEU A 11 -2.10 -6.45 10.21
C LEU A 11 -1.24 -7.15 9.16
N PHE A 12 0.08 -7.04 9.24
CA PHE A 12 1.01 -7.71 8.34
C PHE A 12 0.77 -9.22 8.31
N HIS A 13 0.79 -9.88 9.48
CA HIS A 13 0.58 -11.32 9.56
C HIS A 13 -0.81 -11.72 9.05
N THR A 14 -1.85 -10.93 9.35
CA THR A 14 -3.20 -11.20 8.86
C THR A 14 -3.28 -11.14 7.33
N LEU A 15 -2.64 -10.14 6.72
CA LEU A 15 -2.60 -9.99 5.26
C LEU A 15 -1.79 -11.10 4.60
N ASP A 16 -0.60 -11.39 5.12
CA ASP A 16 0.33 -12.38 4.58
C ASP A 16 -0.27 -13.80 4.63
N GLU A 17 -0.81 -14.21 5.77
CA GLU A 17 -1.43 -15.53 5.94
C GLU A 17 -2.67 -15.71 5.07
N LYS A 18 -3.51 -14.67 4.96
CA LYS A 18 -4.68 -14.70 4.06
C LYS A 18 -4.26 -14.79 2.59
N ALA A 19 -3.29 -14.00 2.16
CA ALA A 19 -2.81 -14.02 0.78
C ALA A 19 -2.23 -15.40 0.41
N LYS A 20 -1.45 -16.01 1.30
CA LYS A 20 -0.90 -17.37 1.14
C LYS A 20 -1.99 -18.44 1.13
N THR A 21 -2.99 -18.33 2.02
CA THR A 21 -4.13 -19.25 2.05
C THR A 21 -4.93 -19.19 0.76
N LEU A 22 -5.28 -17.98 0.29
CA LEU A 22 -6.02 -17.79 -0.96
C LEU A 22 -5.23 -18.33 -2.16
N ASN A 23 -3.92 -18.09 -2.21
CA ASN A 23 -3.05 -18.64 -3.25
C ASN A 23 -3.08 -20.18 -3.29
N ASN A 24 -3.02 -20.84 -2.13
CA ASN A 24 -3.14 -22.30 -2.06
C ASN A 24 -4.51 -22.81 -2.51
N GLU A 25 -5.58 -22.04 -2.31
CA GLU A 25 -6.95 -22.41 -2.66
C GLU A 25 -7.28 -22.18 -4.14
N ASN A 26 -6.83 -21.07 -4.72
CA ASN A 26 -7.25 -20.62 -6.06
C ASN A 26 -6.13 -20.61 -7.12
N GLY A 27 -4.87 -20.72 -6.73
CA GLY A 27 -3.71 -20.74 -7.63
C GLY A 27 -3.41 -19.43 -8.35
N GLN A 28 -4.08 -18.32 -8.01
CA GLN A 28 -3.81 -16.99 -8.59
C GLN A 28 -2.49 -16.41 -8.07
N SER A 29 -1.94 -15.41 -8.76
CA SER A 29 -0.69 -14.76 -8.35
C SER A 29 -0.76 -14.18 -6.94
N PHE A 30 0.38 -14.04 -6.25
CA PHE A 30 0.37 -13.50 -4.89
C PHE A 30 -0.10 -12.05 -4.83
N ILE A 31 0.16 -11.23 -5.85
CA ILE A 31 -0.31 -9.83 -5.86
C ILE A 31 -1.84 -9.76 -5.95
N GLU A 32 -2.47 -10.66 -6.70
CA GLU A 32 -3.92 -10.77 -6.79
C GLU A 32 -4.52 -11.21 -5.45
N ASN A 33 -3.91 -12.22 -4.83
CA ASN A 33 -4.34 -12.70 -3.53
C ASN A 33 -4.06 -11.71 -2.40
N LEU A 34 -3.03 -10.85 -2.51
CA LEU A 34 -2.84 -9.74 -1.60
C LEU A 34 -3.97 -8.73 -1.73
N GLY A 35 -4.39 -8.38 -2.95
CA GLY A 35 -5.55 -7.51 -3.18
C GLY A 35 -6.84 -8.08 -2.59
N LEU A 36 -7.09 -9.39 -2.78
CA LEU A 36 -8.23 -10.08 -2.19
C LEU A 36 -8.15 -10.14 -0.65
N ALA A 37 -6.96 -10.41 -0.09
CA ALA A 37 -6.73 -10.42 1.35
C ALA A 37 -7.00 -9.03 1.96
N MET A 38 -6.56 -7.96 1.30
CA MET A 38 -6.86 -6.58 1.70
C MET A 38 -8.36 -6.32 1.67
N GLU A 39 -9.06 -6.67 0.59
CA GLU A 39 -10.51 -6.50 0.49
C GLU A 39 -11.24 -7.23 1.63
N GLN A 40 -10.82 -8.46 1.95
CA GLN A 40 -11.38 -9.22 3.06
C GLN A 40 -11.09 -8.58 4.43
N VAL A 41 -9.86 -8.10 4.68
CA VAL A 41 -9.51 -7.44 5.93
C VAL A 41 -10.29 -6.13 6.07
N TYR A 42 -10.36 -5.32 5.01
CA TYR A 42 -11.08 -4.04 5.02
C TYR A 42 -12.60 -4.21 5.21
N THR A 43 -13.16 -5.33 4.74
CA THR A 43 -14.59 -5.63 4.88
C THR A 43 -14.92 -6.26 6.24
N ASN A 44 -14.07 -7.16 6.76
CA ASN A 44 -14.45 -8.04 7.86
C ASN A 44 -13.70 -7.75 9.19
N GLU A 45 -12.54 -7.10 9.16
CA GLU A 45 -11.67 -6.91 10.33
C GLU A 45 -11.72 -5.45 10.85
N ARG A 46 -12.93 -4.88 10.93
CA ARG A 46 -13.12 -3.46 11.27
C ARG A 46 -12.45 -3.06 12.59
N GLY A 47 -12.51 -3.90 13.62
CA GLY A 47 -11.89 -3.62 14.91
C GLY A 47 -10.36 -3.52 14.84
N LEU A 48 -9.71 -4.27 13.96
CA LEU A 48 -8.27 -4.20 13.72
C LEU A 48 -7.92 -2.89 12.98
N LEU A 49 -8.74 -2.50 12.01
CA LEU A 49 -8.54 -1.28 11.24
C LEU A 49 -8.72 -0.02 12.10
N GLU A 50 -9.75 0.02 12.95
CA GLU A 50 -10.03 1.16 13.84
C GLU A 50 -8.90 1.42 14.85
N GLN A 51 -8.12 0.39 15.19
CA GLN A 51 -6.94 0.49 16.06
C GLN A 51 -5.66 0.88 15.32
N SER A 52 -5.70 0.92 13.99
CA SER A 52 -4.51 1.14 13.14
C SER A 52 -4.52 2.52 12.50
N THR A 53 -3.34 3.12 12.40
CA THR A 53 -3.13 4.33 11.59
C THR A 53 -3.00 3.96 10.11
N LEU A 54 -3.13 4.96 9.23
CA LEU A 54 -2.83 4.76 7.79
C LEU A 54 -1.38 4.30 7.58
N GLN A 55 -0.45 4.80 8.40
CA GLN A 55 0.95 4.39 8.36
C GLN A 55 1.12 2.91 8.74
N ASP A 56 0.39 2.41 9.74
CA ASP A 56 0.41 1.00 10.11
C ASP A 56 -0.10 0.12 8.96
N ARG A 57 -1.22 0.51 8.33
CA ARG A 57 -1.81 -0.24 7.21
C ARG A 57 -0.86 -0.28 6.01
N ARG A 58 -0.24 0.85 5.67
CA ARG A 58 0.71 0.93 4.55
C ARG A 58 1.97 0.11 4.81
N LYS A 59 2.55 0.17 6.02
CA LYS A 59 3.69 -0.67 6.40
C LYS A 59 3.34 -2.15 6.41
N ALA A 60 2.18 -2.51 6.95
CA ALA A 60 1.69 -3.88 6.94
C ALA A 60 1.56 -4.43 5.52
N PHE A 61 1.01 -3.64 4.60
CA PHE A 61 0.98 -3.96 3.18
C PHE A 61 2.38 -4.15 2.60
N GLN A 62 3.32 -3.23 2.87
CA GLN A 62 4.69 -3.32 2.36
C GLN A 62 5.37 -4.60 2.83
N PHE A 63 5.25 -4.96 4.10
CA PHE A 63 5.83 -6.18 4.64
C PHE A 63 5.18 -7.43 4.02
N ALA A 64 3.85 -7.44 3.84
CA ALA A 64 3.16 -8.53 3.17
C ALA A 64 3.63 -8.66 1.72
N TYR A 65 3.65 -7.55 0.97
CA TYR A 65 4.18 -7.51 -0.40
C TYR A 65 5.63 -8.02 -0.49
N LEU A 66 6.53 -7.60 0.41
CA LEU A 66 7.92 -8.06 0.45
C LEU A 66 8.05 -9.54 0.81
N SER A 67 7.19 -10.05 1.70
CA SER A 67 7.11 -11.48 2.03
C SER A 67 6.73 -12.29 0.79
N LEU A 68 5.71 -11.85 0.05
CA LEU A 68 5.23 -12.52 -1.16
C LEU A 68 6.26 -12.49 -2.30
N MET A 69 7.07 -11.43 -2.40
CA MET A 69 8.18 -11.34 -3.35
C MET A 69 9.28 -12.40 -3.11
N GLN A 70 9.35 -12.99 -1.92
CA GLN A 70 10.28 -14.09 -1.63
C GLN A 70 9.78 -15.41 -2.21
N GLU A 71 8.46 -15.54 -2.39
CA GLU A 71 7.79 -16.74 -2.89
C GLU A 71 7.59 -16.71 -4.42
N GLU A 72 7.31 -15.53 -4.99
CA GLU A 72 7.07 -15.36 -6.43
C GLU A 72 7.80 -14.13 -7.00
N LYS A 73 8.37 -14.31 -8.19
CA LYS A 73 8.96 -13.20 -8.93
C LYS A 73 7.86 -12.35 -9.57
N ILE A 74 7.57 -11.20 -8.94
CA ILE A 74 6.69 -10.19 -9.51
C ILE A 74 7.36 -9.54 -10.73
N GLN A 75 6.62 -9.45 -11.84
CA GLN A 75 7.07 -8.79 -13.06
C GLN A 75 7.44 -7.33 -12.77
N ALA A 76 8.51 -6.82 -13.38
CA ALA A 76 9.04 -5.49 -13.07
C ALA A 76 8.00 -4.37 -13.17
N ASN A 77 7.09 -4.45 -14.15
CA ASN A 77 6.05 -3.43 -14.36
C ASN A 77 4.88 -3.53 -13.36
N HIS A 78 4.84 -4.55 -12.50
CA HIS A 78 3.85 -4.71 -11.43
C HIS A 78 4.47 -4.53 -10.03
N GLN A 79 5.75 -4.17 -9.96
CA GLN A 79 6.39 -3.90 -8.68
C GLN A 79 5.96 -2.52 -8.16
N ILE A 80 5.79 -2.41 -6.84
CA ILE A 80 5.57 -1.11 -6.22
C ILE A 80 6.83 -0.25 -6.35
N THR A 81 6.66 1.08 -6.40
CA THR A 81 7.79 2.00 -6.34
C THR A 81 8.34 2.04 -4.91
N PRO A 82 9.61 1.66 -4.64
CA PRO A 82 10.14 1.63 -3.28
C PRO A 82 10.03 2.98 -2.57
N ASP A 83 9.84 2.96 -1.24
CA ASP A 83 9.73 4.17 -0.41
C ASP A 83 10.90 5.14 -0.61
N SER A 84 12.11 4.63 -0.81
CA SER A 84 13.28 5.47 -1.07
C SER A 84 13.08 6.40 -2.27
N ILE A 85 12.46 5.92 -3.34
CA ILE A 85 12.14 6.73 -4.52
C ILE A 85 11.00 7.71 -4.20
N GLY A 86 9.95 7.24 -3.52
CA GLY A 86 8.82 8.09 -3.14
C GLY A 86 9.19 9.23 -2.20
N LEU A 87 10.09 8.99 -1.24
CA LEU A 87 10.60 10.00 -0.32
C LEU A 87 11.44 11.06 -1.05
N ILE A 88 12.29 10.65 -2.01
CA ILE A 88 13.05 11.58 -2.85
C ILE A 88 12.10 12.45 -3.66
N LEU A 89 11.08 11.84 -4.30
CA LEU A 89 10.12 12.59 -5.10
C LEU A 89 9.29 13.54 -4.24
N GLY A 90 8.78 13.09 -3.10
CA GLY A 90 8.01 13.91 -2.15
C GLY A 90 8.82 15.11 -1.67
N PHE A 91 10.09 14.90 -1.33
CA PHE A 91 11.00 15.99 -0.96
C PHE A 91 11.19 17.00 -2.10
N LEU A 92 11.34 16.54 -3.35
CA LEU A 92 11.45 17.44 -4.49
C LEU A 92 10.17 18.25 -4.68
N VAL A 93 9.00 17.62 -4.58
CA VAL A 93 7.70 18.29 -4.66
C VAL A 93 7.57 19.35 -3.58
N GLU A 94 7.93 19.02 -2.33
CA GLU A 94 7.88 19.94 -1.18
C GLU A 94 8.61 21.26 -1.45
N ARG A 95 9.76 21.22 -2.17
CA ARG A 95 10.53 22.43 -2.51
C ARG A 95 9.77 23.44 -3.36
N PHE A 96 8.73 23.00 -4.07
CA PHE A 96 7.90 23.86 -4.91
C PHE A 96 6.60 24.29 -4.22
N MET A 97 6.28 23.77 -3.03
CA MET A 97 5.00 24.03 -2.34
C MET A 97 5.02 25.23 -1.39
N ASN A 98 6.05 26.07 -1.44
CA ASN A 98 6.12 27.27 -0.59
C ASN A 98 4.89 28.16 -0.78
N ASN A 99 4.17 28.44 0.31
CA ASN A 99 2.92 29.22 0.35
C ASN A 99 1.76 28.62 -0.47
N GLN A 100 1.80 27.32 -0.78
CA GLN A 100 0.64 26.60 -1.31
C GLN A 100 -0.03 25.81 -0.18
N GLU A 101 -1.35 25.74 -0.18
CA GLU A 101 -2.12 24.96 0.80
C GLU A 101 -2.71 23.69 0.18
N GLU A 102 -2.82 23.65 -1.15
CA GLU A 102 -3.45 22.58 -1.92
C GLU A 102 -2.57 22.14 -3.10
N LEU A 103 -2.63 20.86 -3.45
CA LEU A 103 -1.90 20.29 -4.59
C LEU A 103 -2.74 19.20 -5.26
N HIS A 104 -2.88 19.25 -6.57
CA HIS A 104 -3.44 18.15 -7.36
C HIS A 104 -2.31 17.35 -8.01
N ILE A 105 -2.28 16.04 -7.79
CA ILE A 105 -1.31 15.12 -8.39
C ILE A 105 -2.06 14.12 -9.26
N VAL A 106 -1.58 13.92 -10.49
CA VAL A 106 -2.01 12.82 -11.35
C VAL A 106 -0.87 11.82 -11.46
N ASP A 107 -1.12 10.58 -11.07
CA ASP A 107 -0.19 9.45 -11.22
C ASP A 107 -0.71 8.53 -12.33
N ILE A 108 -0.06 8.57 -13.49
CA ILE A 108 -0.43 7.82 -14.69
C ILE A 108 0.36 6.51 -14.67
N ALA A 109 -0.34 5.38 -14.67
CA ALA A 109 0.20 4.04 -14.35
C ALA A 109 0.63 3.94 -12.88
N SER A 110 -0.29 4.29 -11.99
CA SER A 110 -0.04 4.38 -10.54
C SER A 110 0.30 3.04 -9.89
N GLY A 111 0.05 1.91 -10.57
CA GLY A 111 0.15 0.58 -9.99
C GLY A 111 -0.72 0.46 -8.74
N ALA A 112 -0.12 -0.01 -7.65
CA ALA A 112 -0.76 -0.08 -6.34
C ALA A 112 -0.92 1.29 -5.63
N GLY A 113 -0.59 2.42 -6.27
CA GLY A 113 -0.72 3.76 -5.67
C GLY A 113 0.31 4.08 -4.59
N HIS A 114 1.30 3.20 -4.39
CA HIS A 114 2.25 3.29 -3.29
C HIS A 114 3.17 4.52 -3.38
N LEU A 115 3.63 4.89 -4.59
CA LEU A 115 4.39 6.13 -4.81
C LEU A 115 3.60 7.36 -4.34
N SER A 116 2.36 7.45 -4.78
CA SER A 116 1.45 8.54 -4.44
C SER A 116 1.20 8.64 -2.93
N ALA A 117 0.99 7.50 -2.26
CA ALA A 117 0.83 7.44 -0.82
C ALA A 117 2.10 7.89 -0.07
N THR A 118 3.29 7.57 -0.58
CA THR A 118 4.56 8.03 0.01
C THR A 118 4.75 9.54 -0.19
N VAL A 119 4.40 10.09 -1.36
CA VAL A 119 4.42 11.54 -1.59
C VAL A 119 3.48 12.27 -0.63
N LYS A 120 2.26 11.74 -0.39
CA LYS A 120 1.32 12.33 0.58
C LYS A 120 1.90 12.42 1.99
N GLU A 121 2.61 11.38 2.42
CA GLU A 121 3.21 11.34 3.77
C GLU A 121 4.33 12.38 3.95
N VAL A 122 5.08 12.70 2.89
CA VAL A 122 6.10 13.77 2.93
C VAL A 122 5.46 15.16 3.02
N LEU A 123 4.20 15.30 2.59
CA LEU A 123 3.48 16.58 2.52
C LEU A 123 2.29 16.63 3.51
N PRO A 124 2.51 16.49 4.83
CA PRO A 124 1.41 16.36 5.79
C PRO A 124 0.56 17.63 5.91
N GLU A 125 1.15 18.81 5.71
CA GLU A 125 0.48 20.11 5.83
C GLU A 125 -0.20 20.57 4.53
N ILE A 126 0.00 19.86 3.42
CA ILE A 126 -0.61 20.19 2.13
C ILE A 126 -1.84 19.32 1.92
N ALA A 127 -2.96 19.95 1.56
CA ALA A 127 -4.16 19.26 1.09
C ALA A 127 -3.92 18.72 -0.32
N VAL A 128 -3.30 17.53 -0.39
CA VAL A 128 -3.05 16.85 -1.66
C VAL A 128 -4.27 16.05 -2.13
N MET A 129 -4.76 16.33 -3.33
CA MET A 129 -5.74 15.52 -4.06
C MET A 129 -5.02 14.65 -5.10
N HIS A 130 -5.09 13.33 -4.92
CA HIS A 130 -4.45 12.38 -5.83
C HIS A 130 -5.45 11.80 -6.82
N HIS A 131 -5.05 11.77 -8.09
CA HIS A 131 -5.76 11.13 -9.19
C HIS A 131 -4.91 9.96 -9.70
N LEU A 132 -5.32 8.74 -9.36
CA LEU A 132 -4.59 7.52 -9.69
C LEU A 132 -5.23 6.85 -10.92
N ILE A 133 -4.43 6.58 -11.95
CA ILE A 133 -4.89 5.95 -13.18
C ILE A 133 -4.11 4.65 -13.37
N GLU A 134 -4.83 3.53 -13.36
CA GLU A 134 -4.26 2.20 -13.56
C GLU A 134 -5.17 1.37 -14.49
N VAL A 135 -4.55 0.66 -15.44
CA VAL A 135 -5.25 -0.20 -16.41
C VAL A 135 -5.37 -1.63 -15.89
N ASP A 136 -4.44 -2.06 -15.05
CA ASP A 136 -4.46 -3.37 -14.42
C ASP A 136 -5.49 -3.40 -13.27
N PRO A 137 -6.54 -4.23 -13.38
CA PRO A 137 -7.61 -4.27 -12.37
C PRO A 137 -7.14 -4.85 -11.03
N VAL A 138 -6.10 -5.68 -11.00
CA VAL A 138 -5.53 -6.22 -9.77
C VAL A 138 -4.80 -5.12 -9.02
N LEU A 139 -3.92 -4.38 -9.70
CA LEU A 139 -3.20 -3.26 -9.08
C LEU A 139 -4.13 -2.13 -8.66
N SER A 140 -5.16 -1.83 -9.48
CA SER A 140 -6.20 -0.86 -9.14
C SER A 140 -6.95 -1.24 -7.85
N ARG A 141 -7.30 -2.52 -7.68
CA ARG A 141 -7.94 -3.03 -6.46
C ARG A 141 -7.06 -2.88 -5.23
N VAL A 142 -5.77 -3.17 -5.35
CA VAL A 142 -4.80 -2.96 -4.26
C VAL A 142 -4.72 -1.47 -3.92
N SER A 143 -4.68 -0.60 -4.92
CA SER A 143 -4.53 0.85 -4.77
C SER A 143 -5.61 1.50 -3.91
N VAL A 144 -6.87 1.05 -4.01
CA VAL A 144 -7.99 1.61 -3.22
C VAL A 144 -7.78 1.46 -1.71
N HIS A 145 -6.96 0.51 -1.28
CA HIS A 145 -6.73 0.24 0.13
C HIS A 145 -5.51 0.98 0.70
N LEU A 146 -4.70 1.63 -0.14
CA LEU A 146 -3.45 2.29 0.23
C LEU A 146 -3.52 3.83 0.20
N ALA A 147 -4.59 4.38 -0.37
CA ALA A 147 -4.84 5.82 -0.48
C ALA A 147 -5.94 6.30 0.48
#